data_AF-A0AAU3AED3-F1
#
_entry.id   AF-A0AAU3AED3-F1
#
_cell.length_a   1.000
_cell.length_b   1.000
_cell.length_c   1.000
_cell.angle_alpha   90.00
_cell.angle_beta   90.00
_cell.angle_gamma   90.00
#
_symmetry.space_group_name_H-M   'P 1'
#
loop_
_entity.id
_entity.type
_entity.pdbx_description
1 polymer ?
#
loop_
_entity_poly.entity_id
_entity_poly.type
_entity_poly.pdbx_seq_one_letter_code
_entity_poly.pdbx_strand_id
1 'polypeptide(L)'
;MTTKTATPLRPRIRAATVLAVTAAVVALLPATSQANVNRYTVQPNSPKPAVCNNSGTVPAGTWLQNKPCGYWVGTAMAGSSFDVHQTNPSDYHYGRSWGGNNICGWIPPGALGSSPTASVSESCSDAIKDDISHRRTVGRNFNAAAHAATDGTAITVDPACTAYYNYYTTSAYSDGSLRDVAGNPGSTVMYRFTTNGPNPAIVVRDSAIGWIFLSSSCVTDWRGITFYNDND
;
A
#
# COMPACT_ATOMS: atom_id res chain seq x y z
N MET A 1 -19.63 -83.99 -17.81
CA MET A 1 -18.37 -84.70 -18.14
C MET A 1 -17.24 -83.68 -17.94
N THR A 2 -16.49 -83.63 -16.82
CA THR A 2 -15.39 -84.55 -16.44
C THR A 2 -14.58 -84.97 -17.67
N THR A 3 -13.27 -84.72 -17.84
CA THR A 3 -12.15 -84.69 -16.86
C THR A 3 -10.87 -84.15 -17.54
N LYS A 4 -10.03 -83.44 -16.76
CA LYS A 4 -8.54 -83.40 -16.73
C LYS A 4 -7.70 -83.73 -17.98
N THR A 5 -6.66 -82.92 -18.23
CA THR A 5 -5.26 -83.33 -17.95
C THR A 5 -4.31 -82.15 -17.79
N ALA A 6 -3.63 -82.08 -16.64
CA ALA A 6 -2.34 -81.40 -16.42
C ALA A 6 -1.22 -82.29 -17.02
N THR A 7 0.02 -81.91 -17.37
CA THR A 7 1.12 -81.15 -16.73
C THR A 7 2.35 -81.35 -17.70
N PRO A 8 3.65 -81.04 -17.40
CA PRO A 8 4.35 -79.80 -17.04
C PRO A 8 5.71 -79.55 -17.79
N LEU A 9 6.38 -78.41 -17.45
CA LEU A 9 7.86 -78.15 -17.31
C LEU A 9 8.78 -78.19 -18.57
N ARG A 10 9.81 -77.35 -18.81
CA ARG A 10 10.40 -76.10 -18.26
C ARG A 10 11.60 -75.74 -19.22
N PRO A 11 12.58 -74.88 -18.87
CA PRO A 11 12.71 -73.44 -19.13
C PRO A 11 13.79 -73.08 -20.18
N ARG A 12 13.82 -71.83 -20.70
CA ARG A 12 15.09 -71.15 -21.01
C ARG A 12 15.04 -69.65 -20.71
N ILE A 13 15.97 -69.26 -19.85
CA ILE A 13 16.36 -67.91 -19.43
C ILE A 13 16.86 -67.13 -20.64
N ARG A 14 16.43 -65.87 -20.82
CA ARG A 14 17.32 -64.76 -21.23
C ARG A 14 16.86 -63.47 -20.55
N ALA A 15 17.83 -62.86 -19.90
CA ALA A 15 17.77 -61.59 -19.20
C ALA A 15 17.78 -60.40 -20.17
N ALA A 16 17.62 -59.22 -19.55
CA ALA A 16 17.98 -57.87 -19.99
C ALA A 16 16.95 -57.11 -20.85
N THR A 17 16.74 -55.80 -20.76
CA THR A 17 17.11 -54.70 -19.84
C THR A 17 16.35 -53.46 -20.40
N VAL A 18 15.61 -52.74 -19.54
CA VAL A 18 15.41 -51.26 -19.50
C VAL A 18 14.92 -50.51 -20.75
N LEU A 19 13.81 -49.75 -20.64
CA LEU A 19 13.85 -48.28 -20.54
C LEU A 19 12.46 -47.71 -20.23
N ALA A 20 12.31 -47.15 -19.03
CA ALA A 20 11.22 -46.25 -18.71
C ALA A 20 11.50 -44.88 -19.35
N VAL A 21 10.60 -44.40 -20.19
CA VAL A 21 10.60 -43.00 -20.64
C VAL A 21 9.47 -42.28 -19.90
N THR A 22 9.75 -41.85 -18.68
CA THR A 22 9.00 -40.76 -18.05
C THR A 22 9.47 -39.46 -18.69
N ALA A 23 8.80 -39.03 -19.76
CA ALA A 23 8.97 -37.69 -20.30
C ALA A 23 8.37 -36.70 -19.29
N ALA A 24 9.21 -36.19 -18.39
CA ALA A 24 8.90 -35.02 -17.59
C ALA A 24 8.87 -33.81 -18.54
N VAL A 25 7.69 -33.52 -19.10
CA VAL A 25 7.41 -32.21 -19.69
C VAL A 25 7.30 -31.24 -18.51
N VAL A 26 8.45 -30.79 -18.00
CA VAL A 26 8.52 -29.57 -17.22
C VAL A 26 8.18 -28.47 -18.23
N ALA A 27 6.90 -28.06 -18.23
CA ALA A 27 6.46 -26.91 -18.96
C ALA A 27 7.36 -25.73 -18.55
N LEU A 28 8.18 -25.27 -19.49
CA LEU A 28 8.82 -23.95 -19.46
C LEU A 28 7.70 -22.92 -19.49
N LEU A 29 7.07 -22.69 -18.33
CA LEU A 29 6.27 -21.50 -18.12
C LEU A 29 7.22 -20.31 -18.35
N PRO A 30 6.86 -19.34 -19.20
CA PRO A 30 7.67 -18.14 -19.35
C PRO A 30 7.75 -17.48 -17.97
N ALA A 31 8.95 -17.46 -17.40
CA ALA A 31 9.23 -16.58 -16.28
C ALA A 31 9.06 -15.16 -16.83
N THR A 32 7.95 -14.51 -16.52
CA THR A 32 7.81 -13.08 -16.75
C THR A 32 8.89 -12.42 -15.92
N SER A 33 9.98 -11.98 -16.55
CA SER A 33 11.00 -11.18 -15.87
C SER A 33 10.29 -9.93 -15.37
N GLN A 34 10.11 -9.84 -14.05
CA GLN A 34 9.58 -8.64 -13.41
C GLN A 34 10.55 -7.51 -13.77
N ALA A 35 10.03 -6.38 -14.27
CA ALA A 35 10.87 -5.26 -14.65
C ALA A 35 11.69 -4.80 -13.44
N ASN A 36 12.88 -4.24 -13.68
CA ASN A 36 13.65 -3.62 -12.61
C ASN A 36 13.32 -2.13 -12.53
N VAL A 37 13.18 -1.62 -11.31
CA VAL A 37 12.92 -0.22 -11.00
C VAL A 37 14.03 0.36 -10.12
N ASN A 38 14.12 1.69 -10.11
CA ASN A 38 15.09 2.40 -9.29
C ASN A 38 14.55 2.58 -7.86
N ARG A 39 15.37 2.24 -6.87
CA ARG A 39 15.13 2.52 -5.46
C ARG A 39 15.80 3.83 -5.08
N TYR A 40 15.12 4.63 -4.27
CA TYR A 40 15.60 5.89 -3.74
C TYR A 40 15.43 5.93 -2.22
N THR A 41 16.13 6.86 -1.57
CA THR A 41 15.91 7.20 -0.17
C THR A 41 14.93 8.36 -0.06
N VAL A 42 13.95 8.25 0.84
CA VAL A 42 13.01 9.32 1.14
C VAL A 42 13.68 10.41 1.97
N GLN A 43 13.48 11.67 1.61
CA GLN A 43 14.07 12.82 2.30
C GLN A 43 13.19 13.35 3.44
N PRO A 44 13.79 13.86 4.53
CA PRO A 44 13.05 14.64 5.52
C PRO A 44 12.65 16.01 4.96
N ASN A 45 11.70 16.67 5.61
CA ASN A 45 11.21 17.99 5.21
C ASN A 45 10.76 18.06 3.74
N SER A 46 10.18 16.98 3.21
CA SER A 46 9.75 16.98 1.81
C SER A 46 8.69 18.07 1.59
N PRO A 47 8.75 18.80 0.47
CA PRO A 47 7.78 19.84 0.19
C PRO A 47 6.39 19.23 0.02
N LYS A 48 5.37 19.91 0.54
CA LYS A 48 3.99 19.58 0.18
C LYS A 48 3.73 20.03 -1.27
N PRO A 49 2.89 19.31 -2.02
CA PRO A 49 2.70 19.62 -3.43
C PRO A 49 1.91 20.91 -3.64
N ALA A 50 2.61 21.96 -4.07
CA ALA A 50 2.01 23.28 -4.34
C ALA A 50 0.91 23.25 -5.41
N VAL A 51 1.04 22.37 -6.40
CA VAL A 51 0.02 22.15 -7.45
C VAL A 51 -1.34 21.70 -6.91
N CYS A 52 -1.38 21.24 -5.65
CA CYS A 52 -2.60 20.85 -4.96
C CYS A 52 -3.03 21.91 -3.92
N ASN A 53 -2.58 23.16 -4.06
CA ASN A 53 -2.80 24.26 -3.13
C ASN A 53 -2.33 23.98 -1.68
N ASN A 54 -1.28 23.17 -1.52
CA ASN A 54 -0.65 22.93 -0.24
C ASN A 54 0.65 23.73 -0.10
N SER A 55 1.03 24.06 1.14
CA SER A 55 2.26 24.81 1.43
C SER A 55 3.01 24.28 2.65
N GLY A 56 4.31 24.55 2.69
CA GLY A 56 5.21 24.08 3.74
C GLY A 56 5.80 22.70 3.44
N THR A 57 6.32 22.05 4.48
CA THR A 57 7.04 20.78 4.38
C THR A 57 6.40 19.71 5.27
N VAL A 58 6.82 18.47 5.06
CA VAL A 58 6.50 17.31 5.90
C VAL A 58 7.78 16.89 6.62
N PRO A 59 8.02 17.33 7.87
CA PRO A 59 9.29 17.07 8.55
C PRO A 59 9.64 15.58 8.65
N ALA A 60 8.64 14.73 8.92
CA ALA A 60 8.80 13.29 9.13
C ALA A 60 9.19 12.49 7.87
N GLY A 61 9.10 13.08 6.67
CA GLY A 61 9.33 12.37 5.41
C GLY A 61 8.52 13.01 4.29
N THR A 62 7.65 12.22 3.64
CA THR A 62 6.75 12.71 2.58
C THR A 62 5.38 12.06 2.64
N TRP A 63 4.37 12.74 2.08
CA TRP A 63 3.03 12.17 1.95
C TRP A 63 3.00 11.04 0.94
N LEU A 64 2.36 9.94 1.31
CA LEU A 64 1.84 8.95 0.38
C LEU A 64 0.39 9.29 0.09
N GLN A 65 0.07 9.34 -1.19
CA GLN A 65 -1.25 9.67 -1.70
C GLN A 65 -1.76 8.54 -2.58
N ASN A 66 -3.08 8.37 -2.58
CA ASN A 66 -3.72 7.35 -3.41
C ASN A 66 -3.67 7.70 -4.92
N LYS A 67 -3.61 9.00 -5.23
CA LYS A 67 -3.35 9.58 -6.55
C LYS A 67 -2.68 10.95 -6.41
N PRO A 68 -2.11 11.56 -7.47
CA PRO A 68 -1.61 12.93 -7.39
C PRO A 68 -2.72 13.89 -6.91
N CYS A 69 -2.40 14.75 -5.94
CA CYS A 69 -3.38 15.61 -5.25
C CYS A 69 -4.58 14.88 -4.61
N GLY A 70 -4.43 13.59 -4.34
CA GLY A 70 -5.48 12.74 -3.79
C GLY A 70 -5.55 12.78 -2.27
N TYR A 71 -6.16 11.74 -1.71
CA TYR A 71 -6.20 11.52 -0.27
C TYR A 71 -4.83 11.08 0.23
N TRP A 72 -4.41 11.64 1.37
CA TRP A 72 -3.29 11.14 2.14
C TRP A 72 -3.64 9.75 2.70
N VAL A 73 -2.76 8.77 2.49
CA VAL A 73 -2.92 7.37 2.93
C VAL A 73 -1.79 6.90 3.84
N GLY A 74 -0.84 7.77 4.15
CA GLY A 74 0.28 7.50 5.04
C GLY A 74 1.46 8.42 4.76
N THR A 75 2.52 8.24 5.52
CA THR A 75 3.79 8.94 5.33
C THR A 75 4.87 7.93 4.98
N ALA A 76 5.58 8.16 3.88
CA ALA A 76 6.84 7.46 3.68
C ALA A 76 7.88 8.19 4.55
N MET A 77 8.43 7.48 5.54
CA MET A 77 9.28 8.09 6.57
C MET A 77 10.64 8.46 5.99
N ALA A 78 11.22 9.57 6.44
CA ALA A 78 12.57 9.97 6.04
C ALA A 78 13.60 8.86 6.32
N GLY A 79 14.53 8.63 5.40
CA GLY A 79 15.52 7.55 5.48
C GLY A 79 15.01 6.18 5.05
N SER A 80 13.69 6.00 4.87
CA SER A 80 13.12 4.77 4.30
C SER A 80 13.37 4.68 2.79
N SER A 81 13.21 3.47 2.23
CA SER A 81 13.36 3.26 0.79
C SER A 81 12.04 3.46 0.04
N PHE A 82 12.13 3.93 -1.20
CA PHE A 82 11.01 4.03 -2.11
C PHE A 82 11.40 3.57 -3.52
N ASP A 83 10.67 2.60 -4.06
CA ASP A 83 10.91 2.05 -5.40
C ASP A 83 9.99 2.74 -6.40
N VAL A 84 10.54 3.37 -7.44
CA VAL A 84 9.76 4.16 -8.41
C VAL A 84 9.36 3.29 -9.60
N HIS A 85 8.07 2.96 -9.68
CA HIS A 85 7.43 2.31 -10.84
C HIS A 85 7.27 3.29 -12.00
N GLN A 86 6.77 4.50 -11.71
CA GLN A 86 6.49 5.50 -12.72
C GLN A 86 6.67 6.91 -12.15
N THR A 87 7.17 7.83 -12.99
CA THR A 87 7.10 9.27 -12.74
C THR A 87 6.09 9.89 -13.71
N ASN A 88 5.18 10.74 -13.21
CA ASN A 88 4.22 11.44 -14.05
C ASN A 88 4.78 12.80 -14.54
N PRO A 89 4.10 13.50 -15.47
CA PRO A 89 4.58 14.78 -15.99
C PRO A 89 4.69 15.92 -14.96
N SER A 90 4.02 15.80 -13.82
CA SER A 90 4.11 16.75 -12.70
C SER A 90 5.16 16.35 -11.66
N ASP A 91 6.07 15.43 -12.02
CA ASP A 91 7.16 14.91 -11.19
C ASP A 91 6.70 14.19 -9.91
N TYR A 92 5.47 13.68 -9.91
CA TYR A 92 5.06 12.72 -8.88
C TYR A 92 5.61 11.34 -9.20
N HIS A 93 6.00 10.61 -8.17
CA HIS A 93 6.48 9.24 -8.31
C HIS A 93 5.47 8.26 -7.73
N TYR A 94 4.97 7.36 -8.57
CA TYR A 94 4.23 6.19 -8.14
C TYR A 94 5.20 5.05 -7.87
N GLY A 95 4.98 4.32 -6.78
CA GLY A 95 5.94 3.33 -6.35
C GLY A 95 5.62 2.70 -5.01
N ARG A 96 6.55 1.86 -4.53
CA ARG A 96 6.43 1.18 -3.24
C ARG A 96 7.22 1.91 -2.17
N SER A 97 6.57 2.24 -1.07
CA SER A 97 7.26 2.63 0.16
C SER A 97 7.69 1.41 0.96
N TRP A 98 8.94 1.42 1.41
CA TRP A 98 9.55 0.40 2.26
C TRP A 98 9.98 1.04 3.58
N GLY A 99 9.01 1.24 4.47
CA GLY A 99 9.19 1.75 5.83
C GLY A 99 8.33 0.99 6.82
N GLY A 100 7.81 1.69 7.84
CA GLY A 100 6.80 1.12 8.73
C GLY A 100 5.53 0.68 7.98
N ASN A 101 5.20 1.39 6.90
CA ASN A 101 4.25 1.00 5.86
C ASN A 101 4.94 0.30 4.68
N ASN A 102 4.25 -0.66 4.07
CA ASN A 102 4.73 -1.42 2.92
C ASN A 102 3.67 -1.41 1.81
N ILE A 103 3.44 -0.23 1.25
CA ILE A 103 2.31 0.05 0.34
C ILE A 103 2.76 0.74 -0.94
N CYS A 104 2.02 0.48 -2.02
CA CYS A 104 2.10 1.24 -3.26
C CYS A 104 1.32 2.54 -3.13
N GLY A 105 1.89 3.65 -3.59
CA GLY A 105 1.25 4.97 -3.55
C GLY A 105 2.04 6.01 -4.32
N TRP A 106 1.53 7.23 -4.36
CA TRP A 106 2.16 8.39 -4.98
C TRP A 106 2.85 9.26 -3.95
N ILE A 107 4.09 9.66 -4.21
CA ILE A 107 4.79 10.69 -3.44
C ILE A 107 4.97 11.96 -4.29
N PRO A 108 4.92 13.15 -3.66
CA PRO A 108 5.07 14.42 -4.35
C PRO A 108 6.51 14.68 -4.85
N PRO A 109 6.68 15.67 -5.75
CA PRO A 109 7.98 16.11 -6.24
C PRO A 109 8.94 16.49 -5.11
N GLY A 110 10.24 16.26 -5.31
CA GLY A 110 11.28 16.64 -4.35
C GLY A 110 11.32 15.78 -3.07
N ALA A 111 10.59 14.67 -3.03
CA ALA A 111 10.57 13.77 -1.88
C ALA A 111 11.71 12.74 -1.84
N LEU A 112 12.39 12.54 -2.97
CA LEU A 112 13.41 11.50 -3.14
C LEU A 112 14.82 12.10 -3.19
N GLY A 113 15.81 11.29 -2.78
CA GLY A 113 17.21 11.54 -3.06
C GLY A 113 17.49 11.77 -4.55
N SER A 114 18.51 12.57 -4.85
CA SER A 114 18.87 12.93 -6.24
C SER A 114 19.38 11.75 -7.07
N SER A 115 19.77 10.64 -6.45
CA SER A 115 20.31 9.46 -7.11
C SER A 115 19.67 8.18 -6.58
N PRO A 116 19.43 7.17 -7.45
CA PRO A 116 19.04 5.84 -7.01
C PRO A 116 20.11 5.22 -6.09
N THR A 117 19.66 4.45 -5.11
CA THR A 117 20.52 3.66 -4.21
C THR A 117 20.63 2.20 -4.64
N ALA A 118 19.69 1.70 -5.44
CA ALA A 118 19.71 0.36 -6.00
C ALA A 118 18.80 0.23 -7.23
N SER A 119 18.96 -0.89 -7.96
CA SER A 119 17.98 -1.40 -8.92
C SER A 119 17.37 -2.68 -8.36
N VAL A 120 16.04 -2.77 -8.34
CA VAL A 120 15.29 -3.84 -7.65
C VAL A 120 14.12 -4.31 -8.50
N SER A 121 13.61 -5.52 -8.24
CA SER A 121 12.41 -6.03 -8.90
C SER A 121 11.20 -5.15 -8.60
N GLU A 122 10.48 -4.75 -9.64
CA GLU A 122 9.26 -3.95 -9.58
C GLU A 122 8.18 -4.64 -8.74
N SER A 123 7.56 -3.94 -7.79
CA SER A 123 6.61 -4.52 -6.84
C SER A 123 5.27 -3.78 -6.76
N CYS A 124 5.12 -2.75 -7.58
CA CYS A 124 3.86 -2.08 -7.86
C CYS A 124 3.53 -2.28 -9.33
N SER A 125 2.26 -2.17 -9.70
CA SER A 125 1.81 -2.30 -11.08
C SER A 125 0.81 -1.19 -11.41
N ASP A 126 0.54 -1.00 -12.70
CA ASP A 126 -0.51 -0.12 -13.17
C ASP A 126 -1.89 -0.57 -12.68
N ALA A 127 -2.14 -1.89 -12.56
CA ALA A 127 -3.39 -2.40 -12.00
C ALA A 127 -3.60 -1.98 -10.53
N ILE A 128 -2.54 -2.04 -9.70
CA ILE A 128 -2.62 -1.54 -8.32
C ILE A 128 -2.81 -0.02 -8.33
N LYS A 129 -2.12 0.70 -9.22
CA LYS A 129 -2.21 2.16 -9.35
C LYS A 129 -3.64 2.62 -9.64
N ASP A 130 -4.30 1.94 -10.58
CA ASP A 130 -5.66 2.22 -11.00
C ASP A 130 -6.64 1.89 -9.87
N ASP A 131 -6.47 0.75 -9.20
CA ASP A 131 -7.31 0.33 -8.07
C ASP A 131 -7.25 1.33 -6.90
N ILE A 132 -6.05 1.75 -6.49
CA ILE A 132 -5.88 2.67 -5.35
C ILE A 132 -6.29 4.10 -5.68
N SER A 133 -6.40 4.45 -6.97
CA SER A 133 -6.80 5.79 -7.39
C SER A 133 -8.23 6.13 -6.95
N HIS A 134 -9.07 5.11 -6.72
CA HIS A 134 -10.42 5.27 -6.23
C HIS A 134 -10.47 5.38 -4.71
N ARG A 135 -11.12 6.44 -4.21
CA ARG A 135 -11.21 6.70 -2.76
C ARG A 135 -11.76 5.54 -1.93
N ARG A 136 -12.67 4.72 -2.47
CA ARG A 136 -13.28 3.60 -1.73
C ARG A 136 -12.32 2.43 -1.49
N THR A 137 -11.26 2.32 -2.28
CA THR A 137 -10.21 1.32 -2.09
C THR A 137 -9.42 1.58 -0.82
N VAL A 138 -9.15 2.86 -0.53
CA VAL A 138 -8.28 3.26 0.59
C VAL A 138 -9.03 3.66 1.85
N GLY A 139 -10.36 3.56 1.88
CA GLY A 139 -11.15 3.85 3.08
C GLY A 139 -12.66 3.86 2.86
N ARG A 140 -13.39 4.21 3.92
CA ARG A 140 -14.84 4.38 3.99
C ARG A 140 -15.22 5.64 4.77
N ASN A 141 -16.50 6.00 4.72
CA ASN A 141 -17.08 7.13 5.47
C ASN A 141 -16.33 8.47 5.24
N PHE A 142 -16.08 8.81 3.99
CA PHE A 142 -15.43 10.08 3.63
C PHE A 142 -16.34 11.26 4.01
N ASN A 143 -15.80 12.30 4.62
CA ASN A 143 -16.55 13.53 4.92
C ASN A 143 -16.17 14.71 3.99
N ALA A 144 -15.54 14.40 2.87
CA ALA A 144 -15.31 15.35 1.80
C ALA A 144 -15.64 14.70 0.46
N ALA A 145 -16.25 15.48 -0.43
CA ALA A 145 -16.53 15.05 -1.79
C ALA A 145 -15.25 14.65 -2.54
N ALA A 146 -15.39 13.80 -3.54
CA ALA A 146 -14.29 13.48 -4.44
C ALA A 146 -13.76 14.78 -5.07
N HIS A 147 -12.44 14.87 -5.24
CA HIS A 147 -11.73 16.05 -5.79
C HIS A 147 -11.87 17.37 -5.01
N ALA A 148 -12.53 17.37 -3.84
CA ALA A 148 -12.62 18.57 -3.02
C ALA A 148 -11.30 18.80 -2.25
N ALA A 149 -10.69 19.96 -2.52
CA ALA A 149 -9.49 20.44 -1.85
C ALA A 149 -9.78 21.13 -0.49
N THR A 150 -10.72 20.60 0.28
CA THR A 150 -11.07 21.13 1.61
C THR A 150 -10.50 20.26 2.73
N ASP A 151 -10.14 20.85 3.87
CA ASP A 151 -9.90 20.09 5.09
C ASP A 151 -11.27 19.73 5.66
N GLY A 152 -11.59 18.43 5.85
CA GLY A 152 -12.97 17.92 5.97
C GLY A 152 -13.88 18.63 7.00
N THR A 153 -14.07 18.06 8.19
CA THR A 153 -14.96 18.61 9.22
C THR A 153 -14.25 18.49 10.55
N ALA A 154 -14.30 19.55 11.36
CA ALA A 154 -13.72 19.53 12.69
C ALA A 154 -14.45 18.50 13.57
N ILE A 155 -13.67 17.70 14.29
CA ILE A 155 -14.13 16.77 15.32
C ILE A 155 -13.29 16.96 16.57
N THR A 156 -13.80 16.49 17.72
CA THR A 156 -13.06 16.52 18.98
C THR A 156 -12.45 15.15 19.25
N VAL A 157 -11.19 15.13 19.68
CA VAL A 157 -10.47 13.92 20.06
C VAL A 157 -9.84 14.08 21.44
N ASP A 158 -9.54 12.97 22.10
CA ASP A 158 -8.77 12.95 23.35
C ASP A 158 -7.28 13.25 23.06
N PRO A 159 -6.72 14.36 23.57
CA PRO A 159 -5.30 14.68 23.36
C PRO A 159 -4.36 13.69 24.07
N ALA A 160 -4.83 12.88 25.01
CA ALA A 160 -4.02 11.82 25.63
C ALA A 160 -3.76 10.64 24.66
N CYS A 161 -4.51 10.53 23.57
CA CYS A 161 -4.27 9.52 22.56
C CYS A 161 -2.94 9.70 21.83
N THR A 162 -2.39 8.60 21.34
CA THR A 162 -1.23 8.60 20.45
C THR A 162 -1.68 8.68 18.99
N ALA A 163 -1.11 9.62 18.26
CA ALA A 163 -1.20 9.77 16.82
C ALA A 163 -0.11 8.98 16.09
N TYR A 164 -0.41 8.57 14.87
CA TYR A 164 0.46 7.72 14.05
C TYR A 164 0.52 8.22 12.62
N TYR A 165 1.67 8.11 11.97
CA TYR A 165 1.80 8.47 10.57
C TYR A 165 1.29 7.39 9.62
N ASN A 166 1.15 6.14 10.08
CA ASN A 166 0.83 5.02 9.21
C ASN A 166 -0.18 4.05 9.83
N TYR A 167 -0.95 3.40 8.96
CA TYR A 167 -1.93 2.36 9.29
C TYR A 167 -1.81 1.17 8.33
N TYR A 168 -1.94 1.42 7.03
CA TYR A 168 -1.93 0.35 6.01
C TYR A 168 -0.59 -0.37 5.95
N THR A 169 -0.66 -1.69 5.79
CA THR A 169 0.52 -2.57 5.74
C THR A 169 0.73 -3.24 4.39
N THR A 170 -0.33 -3.26 3.57
CA THR A 170 -0.32 -3.89 2.25
C THR A 170 -0.96 -2.97 1.22
N SER A 171 -0.66 -3.21 -0.06
CA SER A 171 -1.22 -2.43 -1.17
C SER A 171 -2.64 -2.84 -1.55
N ALA A 172 -3.23 -3.80 -0.82
CA ALA A 172 -4.66 -4.10 -0.94
C ALA A 172 -5.53 -3.09 -0.18
N TYR A 173 -4.93 -2.28 0.72
CA TYR A 173 -5.64 -1.27 1.52
C TYR A 173 -6.88 -1.81 2.26
N SER A 174 -6.91 -3.11 2.54
CA SER A 174 -8.04 -3.80 3.17
C SER A 174 -7.95 -3.83 4.69
N ASP A 175 -6.76 -3.66 5.24
CA ASP A 175 -6.44 -3.75 6.66
C ASP A 175 -5.14 -3.02 7.01
N GLY A 176 -4.90 -2.90 8.32
CA GLY A 176 -3.69 -2.26 8.82
C GLY A 176 -3.59 -2.29 10.33
N SER A 177 -2.52 -1.67 10.83
CA SER A 177 -2.38 -1.34 12.23
C SER A 177 -1.58 -0.05 12.40
N LEU A 178 -1.96 0.74 13.40
CA LEU A 178 -1.30 1.99 13.76
C LEU A 178 0.20 1.78 14.03
N ARG A 179 1.03 2.65 13.46
CA ARG A 179 2.50 2.59 13.54
C ARG A 179 3.14 3.92 13.15
N ASP A 180 4.43 4.05 13.44
CA ASP A 180 5.20 5.29 13.25
C ASP A 180 4.61 6.44 14.06
N VAL A 181 4.91 6.46 15.38
CA VAL A 181 4.34 7.42 16.33
C VAL A 181 4.62 8.86 15.89
N ALA A 182 3.56 9.67 15.86
CA ALA A 182 3.60 11.08 15.49
C ALA A 182 3.51 12.02 16.71
N GLY A 183 3.17 11.50 17.89
CA GLY A 183 2.99 12.27 19.13
C GLY A 183 1.54 12.28 19.59
N ASN A 184 1.14 13.32 20.30
CA ASN A 184 -0.23 13.53 20.78
C ASN A 184 -0.95 14.57 19.89
N PRO A 185 -2.19 14.32 19.45
CA PRO A 185 -2.94 15.30 18.67
C PRO A 185 -3.42 16.47 19.53
N GLY A 186 -3.78 17.58 18.89
CA GLY A 186 -4.61 18.60 19.49
C GLY A 186 -6.02 18.08 19.79
N SER A 187 -6.76 18.79 20.64
CA SER A 187 -8.14 18.40 21.02
C SER A 187 -9.15 18.53 19.88
N THR A 188 -8.84 19.30 18.83
CA THR A 188 -9.69 19.47 17.65
C THR A 188 -8.88 19.17 16.39
N VAL A 189 -9.40 18.27 15.55
CA VAL A 189 -8.75 17.83 14.30
C VAL A 189 -9.76 17.78 13.17
N MET A 190 -9.28 17.83 11.92
CA MET A 190 -10.14 17.78 10.73
C MET A 190 -10.28 16.35 10.23
N TYR A 191 -11.43 15.70 10.47
CA TYR A 191 -11.71 14.37 9.96
C TYR A 191 -11.74 14.33 8.43
N ARG A 192 -11.30 13.21 7.84
CA ARG A 192 -11.29 12.99 6.38
C ARG A 192 -11.99 11.70 5.96
N PHE A 193 -11.55 10.56 6.51
CA PHE A 193 -12.14 9.25 6.24
C PHE A 193 -11.76 8.25 7.31
N THR A 194 -12.42 7.10 7.29
CA THR A 194 -12.13 5.95 8.14
C THR A 194 -11.44 4.89 7.29
N THR A 195 -10.36 4.31 7.76
CA THR A 195 -9.65 3.24 7.05
C THR A 195 -10.51 1.98 6.90
N ASN A 196 -10.13 1.12 5.95
CA ASN A 196 -10.74 -0.17 5.73
C ASN A 196 -10.16 -1.23 6.69
N GLY A 197 -10.99 -2.17 7.12
CA GLY A 197 -10.57 -3.30 7.94
C GLY A 197 -11.40 -3.53 9.21
N PRO A 198 -11.07 -4.59 9.97
CA PRO A 198 -11.77 -4.97 11.20
C PRO A 198 -11.49 -3.99 12.36
N ASN A 199 -10.31 -3.36 12.37
CA ASN A 199 -9.91 -2.39 13.39
C ASN A 199 -9.58 -1.05 12.72
N PRO A 200 -10.59 -0.30 12.26
CA PRO A 200 -10.35 0.91 11.48
C PRO A 200 -9.74 2.04 12.32
N ALA A 201 -8.68 2.64 11.82
CA ALA A 201 -8.24 3.97 12.22
C ALA A 201 -9.05 5.07 11.51
N ILE A 202 -9.11 6.26 12.11
CA ILE A 202 -9.60 7.48 11.47
C ILE A 202 -8.43 8.25 10.90
N VAL A 203 -8.63 8.90 9.75
CA VAL A 203 -7.67 9.81 9.13
C VAL A 203 -8.11 11.23 9.40
N VAL A 204 -7.22 12.01 10.02
CA VAL A 204 -7.48 13.38 10.42
C VAL A 204 -6.30 14.29 10.09
N ARG A 205 -6.55 15.59 9.95
CA ARG A 205 -5.51 16.62 9.92
C ARG A 205 -5.46 17.34 11.26
N ASP A 206 -4.32 17.22 11.91
CA ASP A 206 -3.93 18.07 13.03
C ASP A 206 -3.21 19.33 12.53
N SER A 207 -3.40 20.47 13.20
CA SER A 207 -2.83 21.75 12.77
C SER A 207 -1.32 21.86 13.00
N ALA A 208 -0.79 21.16 14.00
CA ALA A 208 0.63 21.16 14.35
C ALA A 208 1.38 19.99 13.68
N ILE A 209 0.80 18.79 13.72
CA ILE A 209 1.44 17.57 13.21
C ILE A 209 1.19 17.37 11.71
N GLY A 210 0.00 17.75 11.23
CA GLY A 210 -0.46 17.47 9.87
C GLY A 210 -1.35 16.22 9.80
N TRP A 211 -1.29 15.50 8.68
CA TRP A 211 -2.10 14.31 8.48
C TRP A 211 -1.60 13.13 9.32
N ILE A 212 -2.53 12.51 10.05
CA ILE A 212 -2.26 11.43 10.99
C ILE A 212 -3.41 10.41 11.00
N PHE A 213 -3.12 9.22 11.50
CA PHE A 213 -4.07 8.22 11.93
C PHE A 213 -4.27 8.27 13.45
N LEU A 214 -5.51 8.09 13.87
CA LEU A 214 -5.90 7.87 15.27
C LEU A 214 -6.76 6.61 15.38
N SER A 215 -6.78 5.99 16.55
CA SER A 215 -7.82 5.00 16.86
C SER A 215 -9.19 5.68 16.83
N SER A 216 -10.23 5.00 16.32
CA SER A 216 -11.59 5.53 16.38
C SER A 216 -12.08 5.74 17.83
N SER A 217 -11.49 5.02 18.79
CA SER A 217 -11.77 5.19 20.23
C SER A 217 -11.29 6.53 20.79
N CYS A 218 -10.43 7.25 20.06
CA CYS A 218 -9.94 8.57 20.46
C CYS A 218 -10.92 9.69 20.16
N VAL A 219 -11.95 9.45 19.34
CA VAL A 219 -12.95 10.47 19.04
C VAL A 219 -13.90 10.61 20.21
N THR A 220 -13.93 11.81 20.78
CA THR A 220 -14.83 12.14 21.89
C THR A 220 -16.13 12.77 21.38
N ASP A 221 -16.11 13.36 20.18
CA ASP A 221 -17.29 13.97 19.57
C ASP A 221 -17.23 13.96 18.03
N TRP A 222 -18.28 13.44 17.40
CA TRP A 222 -18.48 13.36 15.94
C TRP A 222 -19.43 14.44 15.38
N ARG A 223 -19.74 15.49 16.15
CA ARG A 223 -20.74 16.50 15.75
C ARG A 223 -20.51 17.09 14.36
N GLY A 224 -21.61 17.17 13.59
CA GLY A 224 -21.69 17.93 12.34
C GLY A 224 -21.15 17.24 11.09
N ILE A 225 -20.81 15.95 11.16
CA ILE A 225 -20.22 15.25 10.02
C ILE A 225 -21.27 14.87 9.00
N THR A 226 -21.00 15.26 7.75
CA THR A 226 -21.73 14.78 6.59
C THR A 226 -20.83 13.82 5.82
N PHE A 227 -21.30 12.60 5.61
CA PHE A 227 -20.58 11.61 4.81
C PHE A 227 -20.98 11.69 3.34
N TYR A 228 -19.98 11.54 2.47
CA TYR A 228 -20.13 11.50 1.03
C TYR A 228 -19.97 10.06 0.53
N ASN A 229 -20.82 9.66 -0.41
CA ASN A 229 -20.87 8.32 -0.98
C ASN A 229 -20.64 8.30 -2.50
N ASP A 230 -20.18 9.39 -3.08
CA ASP A 230 -19.73 9.42 -4.49
C ASP A 230 -18.60 8.42 -4.72
N ASN A 231 -18.45 8.00 -5.96
CA ASN A 231 -17.24 7.35 -6.43
C ASN A 231 -16.31 8.40 -7.05
N ASP A 232 -15.03 8.09 -7.03
CA ASP A 232 -14.00 8.81 -7.79
C ASP A 232 -14.01 8.31 -9.24
#